data_AF-A0A349NG02-F1
#
_entry.id   AF-A0A349NG02-F1
#
_cell.length_a   1.000
_cell.length_b   1.000
_cell.length_c   1.000
_cell.angle_alpha   90.00
_cell.angle_beta   90.00
_cell.angle_gamma   90.00
#
_symmetry.space_group_name_H-M   'P 1'
#
loop_
_entity.id
_entity.type
_entity.pdbx_description
1 polymer ?
#
loop_
_entity_poly.entity_id
_entity_poly.type
_entity_poly.pdbx_seq_one_letter_code
_entity_poly.pdbx_strand_id
1 'polypeptide(L)'
;MKITFKKDNETINSLESWRKNGGPKLNKQWKEGHSAYEMAYYAIKHTDEFIRTIQLVLKSCGLQQQDFVCEPEATIGLGKGMKTGGPRVHDLLMVGKDCVIGIEAKVSEPFGKNISSVNKKQKEKSTATRAEALWDFCIGNNTSIDESPIGYQLFTATRGTMCSAIKAKKVNCIMLVLSFIAEAKDKNEDDYKSFLCAINAGPNDMVIRTIENKEIKSWLRMEHVNISK
;
A
#
# COMPACT_ATOMS: atom_id res chain seq x y z
N MET A 1 18.27 -7.40 -11.05
CA MET A 1 17.42 -6.33 -10.49
C MET A 1 18.12 -5.74 -9.28
N LYS A 2 18.32 -4.43 -9.26
CA LYS A 2 18.90 -3.69 -8.14
C LYS A 2 17.79 -2.94 -7.40
N ILE A 3 17.80 -3.04 -6.07
CA ILE A 3 16.94 -2.26 -5.18
C ILE A 3 17.83 -1.36 -4.34
N THR A 4 17.53 -0.06 -4.32
CA THR A 4 18.26 0.93 -3.50
C THR A 4 17.27 1.64 -2.59
N PHE A 5 17.54 1.69 -1.28
CA PHE A 5 16.71 2.42 -0.32
C PHE A 5 17.31 3.78 -0.02
N LYS A 6 16.49 4.83 -0.06
CA LYS A 6 16.90 6.18 0.28
C LYS A 6 15.75 7.02 0.84
N LYS A 7 16.07 8.01 1.67
CA LYS A 7 15.14 9.04 2.15
C LYS A 7 15.88 10.37 2.22
N ASP A 8 15.30 11.45 1.68
CA ASP A 8 15.90 12.80 1.72
C ASP A 8 17.38 12.84 1.25
N ASN A 9 17.70 12.08 0.19
CA ASN A 9 19.04 11.86 -0.37
C ASN A 9 20.02 11.03 0.49
N GLU A 10 19.62 10.59 1.68
CA GLU A 10 20.40 9.67 2.51
C GLU A 10 20.16 8.23 2.06
N THR A 11 21.25 7.47 1.88
CA THR A 11 21.17 6.04 1.57
C THR A 11 20.85 5.25 2.83
N ILE A 12 19.95 4.28 2.70
CA ILE A 12 19.57 3.35 3.77
C ILE A 12 20.11 1.97 3.41
N ASN A 13 21.06 1.47 4.18
CA ASN A 13 21.72 0.18 3.94
C ASN A 13 21.84 -0.69 5.21
N SER A 14 21.25 -0.23 6.31
CA SER A 14 21.25 -0.91 7.60
C SER A 14 19.94 -0.63 8.34
N LEU A 15 19.58 -1.49 9.29
CA LEU A 15 18.42 -1.26 10.16
C LEU A 15 18.55 0.02 10.99
N GLU A 16 19.76 0.39 11.37
CA GLU A 16 20.02 1.63 12.10
C GLU A 16 19.75 2.87 11.22
N SER A 17 20.27 2.87 9.98
CA SER A 17 20.00 3.94 9.02
C SER A 17 18.51 4.01 8.67
N TRP A 18 17.83 2.87 8.57
CA TRP A 18 16.39 2.82 8.35
C TRP A 18 15.65 3.41 9.54
N ARG A 19 15.94 2.98 10.77
CA ARG A 19 15.32 3.53 11.98
C ARG A 19 15.46 5.05 12.06
N LYS A 20 16.65 5.55 11.75
CA LYS A 20 17.00 6.98 11.85
C LYS A 20 16.31 7.81 10.77
N ASN A 21 16.35 7.36 9.53
CA ASN A 21 15.98 8.18 8.37
C ASN A 21 14.63 7.80 7.77
N GLY A 22 14.21 6.53 7.89
CA GLY A 22 13.02 5.96 7.26
C GLY A 22 12.08 5.23 8.22
N GLY A 23 12.28 5.41 9.53
CA GLY A 23 11.47 4.77 10.57
C GLY A 23 10.15 5.51 10.81
N PRO A 24 9.22 4.88 11.55
CA PRO A 24 7.95 5.49 11.90
C PRO A 24 8.19 6.70 12.81
N LYS A 25 7.28 7.67 12.75
CA LYS A 25 7.39 8.92 13.54
C LYS A 25 7.52 8.70 15.04
N LEU A 26 6.89 7.65 15.58
CA LEU A 26 6.94 7.34 17.00
C LEU A 26 7.88 6.16 17.24
N ASN A 27 8.95 6.36 18.00
CA ASN A 27 9.94 5.32 18.33
C ASN A 27 9.31 4.05 18.92
N LYS A 28 8.19 4.15 19.65
CA LYS A 28 7.46 2.98 20.20
C LYS A 28 6.88 2.05 19.13
N GLN A 29 6.76 2.52 17.89
CA GLN A 29 6.32 1.72 16.74
C GLN A 29 7.49 0.96 16.09
N TRP A 30 8.73 1.32 16.41
CA TRP A 30 9.93 0.60 15.97
C TRP A 30 10.30 -0.49 16.98
N LYS A 31 9.66 -1.65 16.86
CA LYS A 31 9.97 -2.84 17.66
C LYS A 31 9.61 -4.10 16.89
N GLU A 32 10.23 -5.21 17.25
CA GLU A 32 9.92 -6.51 16.66
C GLU A 32 8.43 -6.87 16.80
N GLY A 33 7.91 -7.58 15.81
CA GLY A 33 6.51 -7.94 15.68
C GLY A 33 5.60 -6.78 15.25
N HIS A 34 6.16 -5.62 14.89
CA HIS A 34 5.42 -4.51 14.31
C HIS A 34 5.80 -4.33 12.84
N SER A 35 4.81 -4.02 12.00
CA SER A 35 4.94 -3.89 10.54
C SER A 35 6.10 -3.01 10.08
N ALA A 36 6.31 -1.86 10.70
CA ALA A 36 7.42 -0.97 10.34
C ALA A 36 8.81 -1.61 10.55
N TYR A 37 8.99 -2.36 11.65
CA TYR A 37 10.24 -3.08 11.90
C TYR A 37 10.38 -4.27 10.97
N GLU A 38 9.33 -5.10 10.85
CA GLU A 38 9.38 -6.33 10.04
C GLU A 38 9.60 -6.02 8.56
N MET A 39 9.02 -4.92 8.04
CA MET A 39 9.32 -4.43 6.69
C MET A 39 10.79 -4.06 6.52
N ALA A 40 11.35 -3.27 7.44
CA ALA A 40 12.76 -2.89 7.39
C ALA A 40 13.69 -4.10 7.53
N TYR A 41 13.35 -5.03 8.43
CA TYR A 41 14.08 -6.27 8.66
C TYR A 41 14.09 -7.14 7.42
N TYR A 42 12.93 -7.38 6.80
CA TYR A 42 12.86 -8.14 5.56
C TYR A 42 13.67 -7.49 4.43
N ALA A 43 13.51 -6.19 4.24
CA ALA A 43 14.16 -5.44 3.17
C ALA A 43 15.70 -5.37 3.29
N ILE A 44 16.25 -5.38 4.51
CA ILE A 44 17.69 -5.19 4.78
C ILE A 44 18.41 -6.49 5.13
N LYS A 45 17.78 -7.37 5.91
CA LYS A 45 18.40 -8.62 6.39
C LYS A 45 18.12 -9.80 5.46
N HIS A 46 17.01 -9.76 4.72
CA HIS A 46 16.60 -10.79 3.77
C HIS A 46 16.51 -10.24 2.35
N THR A 47 17.45 -9.36 1.98
CA THR A 47 17.44 -8.61 0.71
C THR A 47 17.23 -9.49 -0.52
N ASP A 48 17.90 -10.65 -0.60
CA ASP A 48 17.76 -11.56 -1.74
C ASP A 48 16.36 -12.16 -1.84
N GLU A 49 15.75 -12.50 -0.70
CA GLU A 49 14.37 -12.99 -0.65
C GLU A 49 13.38 -11.88 -0.98
N PHE A 50 13.59 -10.67 -0.47
CA PHE A 50 12.78 -9.49 -0.81
C PHE A 50 12.84 -9.21 -2.32
N ILE A 51 14.04 -9.21 -2.92
CA ILE A 51 14.23 -9.09 -4.38
C ILE A 51 13.46 -10.19 -5.12
N ARG A 52 13.56 -11.44 -4.67
CA ARG A 52 12.84 -12.57 -5.29
C ARG A 52 11.32 -12.39 -5.21
N THR A 53 10.79 -11.95 -4.08
CA THR A 53 9.35 -11.66 -3.91
C THR A 53 8.90 -10.60 -4.91
N ILE A 54 9.66 -9.50 -5.06
CA ILE A 54 9.33 -8.45 -6.03
C ILE A 54 9.42 -8.96 -7.47
N GLN A 55 10.39 -9.82 -7.81
CA GLN A 55 10.47 -10.45 -9.13
C GLN A 55 9.24 -11.32 -9.44
N LEU A 56 8.78 -12.11 -8.47
CA LEU A 56 7.59 -12.95 -8.60
C LEU A 56 6.32 -12.11 -8.78
N VAL A 57 6.18 -11.04 -7.99
CA VAL A 57 5.07 -10.08 -8.10
C VAL A 57 5.05 -9.41 -9.47
N LEU A 58 6.19 -8.93 -9.97
CA LEU A 58 6.27 -8.34 -11.31
C LEU A 58 5.87 -9.35 -12.39
N LYS A 59 6.41 -10.58 -12.31
CA LYS A 59 6.10 -11.66 -13.24
C LYS A 59 4.61 -12.00 -13.22
N SER A 60 3.99 -12.10 -12.04
CA SER A 60 2.55 -12.39 -11.93
C SER A 60 1.69 -11.27 -12.51
N CYS A 61 2.17 -10.02 -12.51
CA CYS A 61 1.50 -8.89 -13.15
C CYS A 61 1.79 -8.76 -14.65
N GLY A 62 2.62 -9.65 -15.23
CA GLY A 62 3.06 -9.54 -16.63
C GLY A 62 4.03 -8.38 -16.89
N LEU A 63 4.69 -7.88 -15.84
CA LEU A 63 5.63 -6.76 -15.91
C LEU A 63 7.08 -7.29 -15.97
N GLN A 64 7.94 -6.54 -16.66
CA GLN A 64 9.36 -6.85 -16.76
C GLN A 64 10.09 -6.55 -15.44
N GLN A 65 11.15 -7.31 -15.18
CA GLN A 65 12.08 -6.98 -14.11
C GLN A 65 12.75 -5.63 -14.40
N GLN A 66 12.91 -4.83 -13.34
CA GLN A 66 13.46 -3.48 -13.45
C GLN A 66 14.07 -3.08 -12.11
N ASP A 67 15.01 -2.15 -12.13
CA ASP A 67 15.60 -1.61 -10.91
C ASP A 67 14.63 -0.66 -10.20
N PHE A 68 14.75 -0.57 -8.88
CA PHE A 68 13.89 0.29 -8.06
C PHE A 68 14.69 1.20 -7.13
N VAL A 69 14.21 2.43 -7.03
CA VAL A 69 14.56 3.36 -5.96
C VAL A 69 13.41 3.36 -4.96
N CYS A 70 13.73 3.04 -3.71
CA CYS A 70 12.75 2.79 -2.67
C CYS A 70 12.84 3.85 -1.57
N GLU A 71 11.68 4.35 -1.16
CA GLU A 71 11.55 5.34 -0.11
C GLU A 71 10.63 4.78 1.00
N PRO A 72 11.17 4.53 2.21
CA PRO A 72 10.35 4.13 3.35
C PRO A 72 9.52 5.31 3.87
N GLU A 73 8.37 5.00 4.47
CA GLU A 73 7.44 6.00 5.04
C GLU A 73 7.15 7.12 4.01
N ALA A 74 7.01 6.74 2.74
CA ALA A 74 6.86 7.68 1.65
C ALA A 74 5.47 8.29 1.68
N THR A 75 5.41 9.62 1.67
CA THR A 75 4.17 10.37 1.83
C THR A 75 3.63 10.83 0.48
N ILE A 76 2.37 10.56 0.21
CA ILE A 76 1.67 10.97 -1.01
C ILE A 76 0.29 11.55 -0.69
N GLY A 77 -0.04 12.68 -1.33
CA GLY A 77 -1.41 13.19 -1.31
C GLY A 77 -2.32 12.31 -2.17
N LEU A 78 -3.57 12.11 -1.76
CA LEU A 78 -4.53 11.30 -2.52
C LEU A 78 -5.08 12.01 -3.78
N GLY A 79 -4.52 13.16 -4.15
CA GLY A 79 -4.86 13.93 -5.34
C GLY A 79 -6.22 14.63 -5.27
N LYS A 80 -6.61 15.23 -6.39
CA LYS A 80 -7.91 15.92 -6.52
C LYS A 80 -9.08 14.95 -6.31
N GLY A 81 -10.18 15.47 -5.77
CA GLY A 81 -11.40 14.72 -5.49
C GLY A 81 -11.46 14.07 -4.11
N MET A 82 -10.32 13.91 -3.41
CA MET A 82 -10.26 13.10 -2.18
C MET A 82 -10.62 13.83 -0.87
N LYS A 83 -11.28 14.99 -0.94
CA LYS A 83 -11.71 15.82 0.21
C LYS A 83 -10.60 16.05 1.26
N THR A 84 -10.93 16.76 2.34
CA THR A 84 -9.97 17.15 3.37
C THR A 84 -9.43 15.94 4.14
N GLY A 85 -8.13 15.93 4.43
CA GLY A 85 -7.49 14.89 5.25
C GLY A 85 -5.98 14.79 4.97
N GLY A 86 -5.26 14.14 5.88
CA GLY A 86 -3.81 13.96 5.79
C GLY A 86 -3.35 13.13 4.59
N PRO A 87 -2.07 13.15 4.24
CA PRO A 87 -1.55 12.32 3.17
C PRO A 87 -1.59 10.83 3.56
N ARG A 88 -1.44 9.96 2.55
CA ARG A 88 -1.14 8.55 2.78
C ARG A 88 0.36 8.41 2.97
N VAL A 89 0.75 7.59 3.94
CA VAL A 89 2.13 7.15 4.13
C VAL A 89 2.20 5.68 3.73
N HIS A 90 3.01 5.36 2.73
CA HIS A 90 3.33 3.97 2.38
C HIS A 90 4.42 3.46 3.31
N ASP A 91 4.34 2.21 3.78
CA ASP A 91 5.42 1.63 4.57
C ASP A 91 6.71 1.57 3.74
N LEU A 92 6.57 1.23 2.46
CA LEU A 92 7.63 1.35 1.46
C LEU A 92 7.03 1.71 0.09
N LEU A 93 7.60 2.71 -0.58
CA LEU A 93 7.29 3.04 -1.97
C LEU A 93 8.48 2.70 -2.85
N MET A 94 8.27 1.91 -3.89
CA MET A 94 9.29 1.55 -4.88
C MET A 94 8.97 2.21 -6.21
N VAL A 95 9.91 2.99 -6.75
CA VAL A 95 9.76 3.66 -8.05
C VAL A 95 10.73 3.03 -9.03
N GLY A 96 10.17 2.39 -10.06
CA GLY A 96 10.91 1.77 -11.15
C GLY A 96 10.80 2.56 -12.45
N LYS A 97 11.38 1.99 -13.52
CA LYS A 97 11.32 2.56 -14.87
C LYS A 97 9.90 2.53 -15.45
N ASP A 98 9.14 1.47 -15.25
CA ASP A 98 7.87 1.24 -15.92
C ASP A 98 6.68 1.22 -14.95
N CYS A 99 6.92 0.93 -13.67
CA CYS A 99 5.86 0.91 -12.66
C CYS A 99 6.30 1.47 -11.30
N VAL A 100 5.30 1.71 -10.46
CA VAL A 100 5.46 2.02 -9.03
C VAL A 100 4.88 0.89 -8.20
N ILE A 101 5.52 0.48 -7.11
CA ILE A 101 4.99 -0.47 -6.14
C ILE A 101 4.79 0.26 -4.81
N GLY A 102 3.55 0.35 -4.34
CA GLY A 102 3.24 0.84 -3.00
C GLY A 102 3.03 -0.36 -2.08
N ILE A 103 3.89 -0.52 -1.09
CA ILE A 103 3.87 -1.65 -0.16
C ILE A 103 3.19 -1.24 1.16
N GLU A 104 2.33 -2.14 1.64
CA GLU A 104 1.77 -2.13 2.99
C GLU A 104 2.18 -3.42 3.71
N ALA A 105 2.83 -3.29 4.85
CA ALA A 105 3.26 -4.38 5.71
C ALA A 105 2.19 -4.67 6.76
N LYS A 106 1.92 -5.96 7.01
CA LYS A 106 1.01 -6.41 8.07
C LYS A 106 1.63 -7.55 8.84
N VAL A 107 1.50 -7.54 10.16
CA VAL A 107 1.90 -8.66 11.01
C VAL A 107 0.63 -9.34 11.55
N SER A 108 -0.07 -8.65 12.44
CA SER A 108 -1.32 -9.14 13.05
C SER A 108 -2.41 -8.08 13.13
N GLU A 109 -2.07 -6.82 12.88
CA GLU A 109 -3.00 -5.71 12.91
C GLU A 109 -3.95 -5.74 11.70
N PRO A 110 -5.20 -5.30 11.86
CA PRO A 110 -6.13 -5.14 10.75
C PRO A 110 -5.71 -3.99 9.82
N PHE A 111 -6.36 -3.86 8.66
CA PHE A 111 -6.25 -2.72 7.73
C PHE A 111 -6.91 -1.43 8.25
N GLY A 112 -6.69 -1.14 9.53
CA GLY A 112 -7.28 -0.04 10.25
C GLY A 112 -8.77 -0.26 10.53
N LYS A 113 -9.50 0.85 10.65
CA LYS A 113 -10.94 0.84 10.88
C LYS A 113 -11.68 0.57 9.57
N ASN A 114 -12.85 -0.06 9.66
CA ASN A 114 -13.73 -0.30 8.53
C ASN A 114 -14.14 1.03 7.88
N ILE A 115 -14.24 1.07 6.55
CA ILE A 115 -14.56 2.28 5.78
C ILE A 115 -15.92 2.89 6.18
N SER A 116 -16.92 2.06 6.50
CA SER A 116 -18.21 2.50 7.00
C SER A 116 -18.10 3.25 8.34
N SER A 117 -17.30 2.73 9.28
CA SER A 117 -17.07 3.36 10.58
C SER A 117 -16.31 4.68 10.46
N VAL A 118 -15.37 4.75 9.51
CA VAL A 118 -14.65 6.00 9.18
C VAL A 118 -15.60 7.01 8.56
N ASN A 119 -16.50 6.57 7.66
CA ASN A 119 -17.51 7.42 7.04
C ASN A 119 -18.45 8.03 8.09
N LYS A 120 -19.05 7.20 8.96
CA LYS A 120 -19.94 7.65 10.05
C LYS A 120 -19.30 8.73 10.91
N LYS A 121 -18.05 8.53 11.32
CA LYS A 121 -17.29 9.51 12.10
C LYS A 121 -16.97 10.80 11.32
N GLN A 122 -16.71 10.71 10.01
CA GLN A 122 -16.48 11.90 9.18
C GLN A 122 -17.78 12.69 8.96
N LYS A 123 -18.94 12.01 8.86
CA LYS A 123 -20.26 12.63 8.73
C LYS A 123 -20.68 13.48 9.92
N GLU A 124 -20.15 13.21 11.11
CA GLU A 124 -20.33 14.07 12.28
C GLU A 124 -19.79 15.51 12.06
N LYS A 125 -18.87 15.70 11.10
CA LYS A 125 -18.19 16.97 10.84
C LYS A 125 -18.44 17.54 9.45
N SER A 126 -18.78 16.72 8.47
CA SER A 126 -18.98 17.14 7.08
C SER A 126 -19.91 16.20 6.34
N THR A 127 -20.78 16.76 5.50
CA THR A 127 -21.70 15.99 4.64
C THR A 127 -21.02 15.29 3.47
N ALA A 128 -19.79 15.68 3.12
CA ALA A 128 -19.03 15.08 2.04
C ALA A 128 -17.71 14.52 2.57
N THR A 129 -17.62 13.21 2.71
CA THR A 129 -16.49 12.59 3.39
C THR A 129 -15.40 12.10 2.43
N ARG A 130 -14.18 11.91 2.95
CA ARG A 130 -13.11 11.25 2.18
C ARG A 130 -13.41 9.76 2.00
N ALA A 131 -14.06 9.13 2.98
CA ALA A 131 -14.44 7.73 2.88
C ALA A 131 -15.39 7.49 1.69
N GLU A 132 -16.39 8.36 1.50
CA GLU A 132 -17.27 8.32 0.33
C GLU A 132 -16.51 8.57 -0.97
N ALA A 133 -15.65 9.59 -1.02
CA ALA A 133 -14.86 9.85 -2.22
C ALA A 133 -13.95 8.67 -2.62
N LEU A 134 -13.37 7.96 -1.65
CA LEU A 134 -12.58 6.76 -1.88
C LEU A 134 -13.43 5.56 -2.29
N TRP A 135 -14.59 5.40 -1.67
CA TRP A 135 -15.58 4.38 -2.03
C TRP A 135 -16.02 4.54 -3.48
N ASP A 136 -16.48 5.74 -3.85
CA ASP A 136 -16.92 6.08 -5.20
C ASP A 136 -15.80 5.86 -6.23
N PHE A 137 -14.57 6.24 -5.89
CA PHE A 137 -13.41 6.04 -6.76
C PHE A 137 -13.06 4.55 -6.95
N CYS A 138 -13.03 3.78 -5.87
CA CYS A 138 -12.57 2.39 -5.92
C CYS A 138 -13.64 1.45 -6.43
N ILE A 139 -14.92 1.66 -6.12
CA ILE A 139 -16.00 0.70 -6.41
C ILE A 139 -16.81 1.13 -7.62
N GLY A 140 -17.06 2.43 -7.78
CA GLY A 140 -17.87 2.97 -8.87
C GLY A 140 -19.37 2.66 -8.71
N ASN A 141 -20.12 3.66 -8.25
CA ASN A 141 -21.60 3.77 -8.24
C ASN A 141 -22.43 2.82 -7.33
N ASN A 142 -23.49 3.43 -6.76
CA ASN A 142 -24.74 2.91 -6.14
C ASN A 142 -24.73 1.79 -5.09
N THR A 143 -23.60 1.20 -4.71
CA THR A 143 -23.57 0.37 -3.50
C THR A 143 -23.41 1.25 -2.27
N SER A 144 -24.20 1.00 -1.23
CA SER A 144 -24.05 1.75 0.01
C SER A 144 -22.71 1.42 0.68
N ILE A 145 -22.00 2.48 1.08
CA ILE A 145 -20.84 2.41 1.97
C ILE A 145 -21.25 1.99 3.39
N ASP A 146 -22.55 2.10 3.71
CA ASP A 146 -23.06 1.80 5.03
C ASP A 146 -22.86 0.31 5.34
N GLU A 147 -22.38 0.04 6.55
CA GLU A 147 -22.09 -1.30 7.05
C GLU A 147 -20.95 -2.06 6.37
N SER A 148 -20.32 -1.51 5.32
CA SER A 148 -19.14 -2.15 4.71
C SER A 148 -18.04 -2.42 5.75
N PRO A 149 -17.63 -3.69 5.95
CA PRO A 149 -16.63 -4.05 6.95
C PRO A 149 -15.20 -3.84 6.46
N ILE A 150 -15.01 -3.41 5.21
CA ILE A 150 -13.70 -3.42 4.56
C ILE A 150 -12.77 -2.38 5.17
N GLY A 151 -11.53 -2.76 5.45
CA GLY A 151 -10.51 -1.86 6.01
C GLY A 151 -10.27 -0.61 5.17
N TYR A 152 -10.45 0.57 5.77
CA TYR A 152 -10.23 1.88 5.11
C TYR A 152 -8.82 2.04 4.55
N GLN A 153 -7.83 1.36 5.13
CA GLN A 153 -6.46 1.43 4.69
C GLN A 153 -6.27 0.85 3.28
N LEU A 154 -7.02 -0.18 2.88
CA LEU A 154 -6.94 -0.77 1.55
C LEU A 154 -7.33 0.24 0.44
N PHE A 155 -8.36 1.04 0.70
CA PHE A 155 -8.78 2.11 -0.20
C PHE A 155 -7.71 3.20 -0.32
N THR A 156 -7.20 3.68 0.81
CA THR A 156 -6.15 4.72 0.80
C THR A 156 -4.82 4.23 0.24
N ALA A 157 -4.46 2.95 0.46
CA ALA A 157 -3.29 2.32 -0.14
C ALA A 157 -3.41 2.27 -1.66
N THR A 158 -4.53 1.77 -2.17
CA THR A 158 -4.80 1.68 -3.62
C THR A 158 -4.74 3.04 -4.28
N ARG A 159 -5.49 4.02 -3.75
CA ARG A 159 -5.49 5.39 -4.28
C ARG A 159 -4.11 6.06 -4.16
N GLY A 160 -3.44 5.88 -3.02
CA GLY A 160 -2.09 6.42 -2.79
C GLY A 160 -1.07 5.88 -3.79
N THR A 161 -1.09 4.58 -4.07
CA THR A 161 -0.20 3.93 -5.03
C THR A 161 -0.43 4.46 -6.45
N MET A 162 -1.69 4.65 -6.86
CA MET A 162 -2.01 5.27 -8.15
C MET A 162 -1.55 6.73 -8.24
N CYS A 163 -1.72 7.52 -7.17
CA CYS A 163 -1.21 8.89 -7.12
C CYS A 163 0.33 8.94 -7.18
N SER A 164 1.01 7.99 -6.53
CA SER A 164 2.47 7.84 -6.62
C SER A 164 2.91 7.50 -8.04
N ALA A 165 2.16 6.66 -8.76
CA ALA A 165 2.41 6.36 -10.17
C ALA A 165 2.33 7.63 -11.04
N ILE A 166 1.30 8.45 -10.86
CA ILE A 166 1.13 9.72 -11.59
C ILE A 166 2.28 10.68 -11.31
N LYS A 167 2.65 10.86 -10.03
CA LYS A 167 3.80 11.69 -9.63
C LYS A 167 5.09 11.21 -10.29
N ALA A 168 5.28 9.90 -10.40
CA ALA A 168 6.41 9.28 -11.09
C ALA A 168 6.25 9.20 -12.62
N LYS A 169 5.18 9.77 -13.19
CA LYS A 169 4.85 9.73 -14.63
C LYS A 169 4.74 8.31 -15.18
N LYS A 170 4.15 7.39 -14.41
CA LYS A 170 3.89 5.99 -14.78
C LYS A 170 2.38 5.75 -14.90
N VAL A 171 2.02 4.77 -15.72
CA VAL A 171 0.63 4.31 -15.91
C VAL A 171 0.37 2.94 -15.27
N ASN A 172 1.42 2.25 -14.83
CA ASN A 172 1.36 0.95 -14.17
C ASN A 172 1.76 1.09 -12.71
N CYS A 173 1.01 0.47 -11.80
CA CYS A 173 1.42 0.35 -10.41
C CYS A 173 0.91 -0.92 -9.74
N ILE A 174 1.54 -1.28 -8.62
CA ILE A 174 1.18 -2.47 -7.84
C ILE A 174 0.94 -2.02 -6.40
N MET A 175 -0.25 -2.23 -5.87
CA MET A 175 -0.50 -2.15 -4.43
C MET A 175 -0.22 -3.54 -3.85
N LEU A 176 0.89 -3.66 -3.12
CA LEU A 176 1.37 -4.93 -2.59
C LEU A 176 1.20 -4.94 -1.08
N VAL A 177 0.48 -5.93 -0.55
CA VAL A 177 0.47 -6.23 0.87
C VAL A 177 1.50 -7.32 1.15
N LEU A 178 2.42 -7.08 2.07
CA LEU A 178 3.29 -8.11 2.63
C LEU A 178 2.74 -8.49 4.01
N SER A 179 2.23 -9.71 4.12
CA SER A 179 1.75 -10.28 5.39
C SER A 179 2.86 -11.12 6.02
N PHE A 180 3.51 -10.56 7.03
CA PHE A 180 4.49 -11.25 7.87
C PHE A 180 3.74 -12.17 8.84
N ILE A 181 4.08 -13.45 8.83
CA ILE A 181 3.30 -14.47 9.54
C ILE A 181 3.32 -14.23 11.05
N ALA A 182 2.15 -13.90 11.59
CA ALA A 182 1.73 -14.09 12.97
C ALA A 182 0.31 -14.70 12.93
N GLU A 183 -0.20 -15.20 14.05
CA GLU A 183 -1.44 -15.99 14.21
C GLU A 183 -2.75 -15.39 13.64
N ALA A 184 -2.73 -14.20 13.02
CA ALA A 184 -3.88 -13.49 12.45
C ALA A 184 -4.02 -13.58 10.93
N LYS A 185 -3.43 -14.61 10.30
CA LYS A 185 -3.36 -14.79 8.83
C LYS A 185 -4.75 -14.68 8.15
N ASP A 186 -5.76 -15.32 8.74
CA ASP A 186 -7.05 -15.52 8.07
C ASP A 186 -7.83 -14.21 7.88
N LYS A 187 -7.83 -13.33 8.90
CA LYS A 187 -8.69 -12.13 8.87
C LYS A 187 -8.23 -11.07 7.86
N ASN A 188 -6.92 -10.87 7.73
CA ASN A 188 -6.39 -9.89 6.76
C ASN A 188 -6.55 -10.41 5.33
N GLU A 189 -6.37 -11.70 5.12
CA GLU A 189 -6.60 -12.31 3.82
C GLU A 189 -8.08 -12.21 3.40
N ASP A 190 -9.01 -12.46 4.32
CA ASP A 190 -10.45 -12.32 4.07
C ASP A 190 -10.88 -10.88 3.79
N ASP A 191 -10.37 -9.90 4.54
CA ASP A 191 -10.64 -8.47 4.30
C ASP A 191 -10.07 -8.03 2.93
N TYR A 192 -8.87 -8.49 2.59
CA TYR A 192 -8.25 -8.24 1.30
C TYR A 192 -9.05 -8.85 0.14
N LYS A 193 -9.49 -10.11 0.24
CA LYS A 193 -10.36 -10.76 -0.76
C LYS A 193 -11.71 -10.03 -0.89
N SER A 194 -12.29 -9.63 0.24
CA SER A 194 -13.53 -8.85 0.28
C SER A 194 -13.36 -7.51 -0.45
N PHE A 195 -12.21 -6.86 -0.28
CA PHE A 195 -11.87 -5.64 -1.00
C PHE A 195 -11.73 -5.87 -2.51
N LEU A 196 -11.01 -6.92 -2.94
CA LEU A 196 -10.89 -7.25 -4.37
C LEU A 196 -12.26 -7.47 -5.03
N CYS A 197 -13.15 -8.19 -4.35
CA CYS A 197 -14.52 -8.39 -4.80
C CYS A 197 -15.28 -7.06 -4.89
N ALA A 198 -15.19 -6.24 -3.85
CA ALA A 198 -15.91 -4.97 -3.78
C ALA A 198 -15.49 -3.98 -4.89
N ILE A 199 -14.21 -3.91 -5.25
CA ILE A 199 -13.73 -3.02 -6.30
C ILE A 199 -13.94 -3.57 -7.73
N ASN A 200 -14.57 -4.74 -7.84
CA ASN A 200 -14.70 -5.51 -9.07
C ASN A 200 -13.34 -5.67 -9.78
N ALA A 201 -12.34 -6.15 -9.05
CA ALA A 201 -11.02 -6.40 -9.62
C ALA A 201 -11.17 -7.38 -10.79
N GLY A 202 -10.61 -7.01 -11.95
CA GLY A 202 -10.65 -7.83 -13.14
C GLY A 202 -9.70 -9.04 -13.03
N PRO A 203 -9.52 -9.78 -14.13
CA PRO A 203 -8.55 -10.88 -14.17
C PRO A 203 -7.19 -10.45 -13.64
N ASN A 204 -6.55 -11.34 -12.87
CA ASN A 204 -5.24 -11.10 -12.29
C ASN A 204 -5.23 -9.92 -11.28
N ASP A 205 -6.34 -9.72 -10.57
CA ASP A 205 -6.59 -8.69 -9.54
C ASP A 205 -6.20 -7.28 -9.97
N MET A 206 -6.49 -6.94 -11.23
CA MET A 206 -6.17 -5.64 -11.82
C MET A 206 -7.40 -4.75 -11.84
N VAL A 207 -7.22 -3.48 -11.48
CA VAL A 207 -8.20 -2.41 -11.71
C VAL A 207 -7.61 -1.32 -12.59
N ILE A 208 -8.46 -0.70 -13.39
CA ILE A 208 -8.12 0.49 -14.17
C ILE A 208 -8.97 1.63 -13.65
N ARG A 209 -8.34 2.75 -13.29
CA ARG A 209 -9.03 3.96 -12.83
C ARG A 209 -8.43 5.20 -13.46
N THR A 210 -9.27 6.20 -13.70
CA THR A 210 -8.84 7.48 -14.26
C THR A 210 -8.56 8.48 -13.14
N ILE A 211 -7.40 9.11 -13.19
CA ILE A 211 -7.01 10.19 -12.30
C ILE A 211 -6.38 11.28 -13.16
N GLU A 212 -6.90 12.51 -13.08
CA GLU A 212 -6.39 13.64 -13.87
C GLU A 212 -6.28 13.33 -15.37
N ASN A 213 -7.34 12.72 -15.92
CA ASN A 213 -7.44 12.29 -17.33
C ASN A 213 -6.40 11.24 -17.77
N LYS A 214 -5.75 10.56 -16.82
CA LYS A 214 -4.84 9.45 -17.09
C LYS A 214 -5.43 8.16 -16.56
N GLU A 215 -5.48 7.15 -17.41
CA GLU A 215 -5.79 5.78 -16.98
C GLU A 215 -4.58 5.17 -16.29
N ILE A 216 -4.78 4.72 -15.06
CA ILE A 216 -3.78 4.04 -14.26
C ILE A 216 -4.22 2.60 -14.07
N LYS A 217 -3.36 1.66 -14.47
CA LYS A 217 -3.51 0.23 -14.22
C LYS A 217 -2.87 -0.09 -12.89
N SER A 218 -3.65 -0.64 -11.97
CA SER A 218 -3.18 -1.08 -10.67
C SER A 218 -3.44 -2.56 -10.48
N TRP A 219 -2.38 -3.33 -10.26
CA TRP A 219 -2.49 -4.71 -9.77
C TRP A 219 -2.49 -4.67 -8.25
N LEU A 220 -3.40 -5.41 -7.64
CA LEU A 220 -3.44 -5.62 -6.20
C LEU A 220 -2.83 -6.98 -5.92
N ARG A 221 -1.85 -7.06 -5.03
CA ARG A 221 -1.23 -8.33 -4.62
C ARG A 221 -1.14 -8.42 -3.11
N MET A 222 -1.23 -9.64 -2.59
CA MET A 222 -0.91 -9.96 -1.22
C MET A 222 0.06 -11.16 -1.25
N GLU A 223 1.18 -11.02 -0.57
CA GLU A 223 2.19 -12.09 -0.43
C GLU A 223 2.40 -12.38 1.05
N HIS A 224 2.50 -13.65 1.40
CA HIS A 224 2.85 -14.07 2.75
C HIS A 224 4.36 -14.25 2.85
N VAL A 225 4.95 -13.58 3.84
CA VAL A 225 6.39 -13.61 4.08
C VAL A 225 6.65 -14.35 5.38
N ASN A 226 7.38 -15.45 5.28
CA ASN A 226 7.94 -16.14 6.44
C ASN A 226 9.38 -15.66 6.63
N ILE A 227 9.61 -14.87 7.67
CA ILE A 227 10.95 -14.45 8.05
C ILE A 227 11.42 -15.39 9.16
N SER A 228 12.35 -16.29 8.85
CA SER A 228 13.08 -17.00 9.91
C SER A 228 14.00 -16.00 10.61
N LYS A 229 13.69 -15.69 11.88
CA LYS A 229 14.52 -14.82 12.72
C LYS A 229 15.74 -15.56 13.26
#